data_AF-A0A9P6MCD6-F1
#
_entry.id   AF-A0A9P6MCD6-F1
#
_cell.length_a   1.000
_cell.length_b   1.000
_cell.length_c   1.000
_cell.angle_alpha   90.00
_cell.angle_beta   90.00
_cell.angle_gamma   90.00
#
_symmetry.space_group_name_H-M   'P 1'
#
loop_
_entity.id
_entity.type
_entity.pdbx_description
1 polymer ?
#
loop_
_entity_poly.entity_id
_entity_poly.type
_entity_poly.pdbx_seq_one_letter_code
_entity_poly.pdbx_strand_id
1 'polypeptide(L)' 'MKEYENFPCPYGGTMKDLFDTTPKHLISKIFLEEKVFQTWYHGRSVLIGDACHKLLPGGGEGAVMAMKDAVVLAN' A
#
# COMPACT_ATOMS: atom_id res chain seq x y z
N MET A 1 0.74 4.35 -16.81
CA MET A 1 -0.50 3.82 -17.45
C MET A 1 -0.14 2.97 -18.65
N LYS A 2 0.54 3.52 -19.69
CA LYS A 2 1.04 2.73 -20.83
C LYS A 2 1.83 1.48 -20.44
N GLU A 3 2.67 1.59 -19.41
CA GLU A 3 3.47 0.48 -18.86
C GLU A 3 2.62 -0.71 -18.34
N TYR A 4 1.34 -0.48 -18.02
CA TYR A 4 0.43 -1.47 -17.45
C TYR A 4 -0.67 -1.89 -18.43
N GLU A 5 -0.71 -1.35 -19.65
CA GLU A 5 -1.84 -1.56 -20.58
C GLU A 5 -2.09 -3.05 -20.86
N ASN A 6 -1.03 -3.84 -21.01
CA ASN A 6 -1.11 -5.26 -21.32
C ASN A 6 -1.26 -6.16 -20.08
N PHE A 7 -1.37 -5.59 -18.88
CA PHE A 7 -1.54 -6.39 -17.66
C PHE A 7 -2.95 -6.99 -17.65
N PRO A 8 -3.12 -8.22 -17.15
CA PRO A 8 -4.44 -8.83 -17.05
C PRO A 8 -5.29 -8.06 -16.04
N CYS A 9 -6.52 -7.75 -16.41
CA CYS A 9 -7.50 -7.17 -15.50
C CYS A 9 -8.16 -8.29 -14.67
N PRO A 10 -8.26 -8.16 -13.33
CA PRO A 10 -8.93 -9.14 -12.47
C PRO A 10 -10.40 -9.40 -12.84
N TYR A 11 -11.04 -8.46 -13.53
CA TYR A 11 -12.43 -8.55 -13.97
C TYR A 11 -12.58 -9.05 -15.42
N GLY A 12 -11.48 -9.49 -16.04
CA GLY A 12 -11.43 -9.93 -17.44
C GLY A 12 -10.91 -8.85 -18.39
N GLY A 13 -10.28 -9.29 -19.49
CA GLY A 13 -9.61 -8.39 -20.44
C GLY A 13 -8.27 -7.85 -19.92
N THR A 14 -7.85 -6.70 -20.44
CA THR A 14 -6.61 -6.03 -20.10
C THR A 14 -6.87 -4.81 -19.22
N MET A 15 -5.85 -4.35 -18.49
CA MET A 15 -5.93 -3.09 -17.73
C MET A 15 -6.18 -1.89 -18.65
N LYS A 16 -5.76 -1.94 -19.93
CA LYS A 16 -6.13 -0.94 -20.93
C LYS A 16 -7.64 -0.81 -21.10
N ASP A 17 -8.35 -1.93 -21.18
CA ASP A 17 -9.82 -1.93 -21.33
C ASP A 17 -10.49 -1.24 -20.12
N LEU A 18 -9.95 -1.46 -18.91
CA LEU A 18 -10.40 -0.79 -17.70
C LEU A 18 -10.08 0.72 -17.72
N PHE A 19 -8.90 1.12 -18.19
CA PHE A 19 -8.52 2.52 -18.29
C PHE A 19 -9.33 3.28 -19.34
N ASP A 20 -9.63 2.66 -20.47
CA ASP A 20 -10.37 3.28 -21.58
C ASP A 20 -11.86 3.49 -21.23
N THR A 21 -12.42 2.65 -20.37
CA THR A 21 -13.82 2.75 -19.89
C THR A 21 -13.97 3.66 -18.67
N THR A 22 -12.88 4.07 -18.02
CA THR A 22 -12.91 4.92 -16.83
C THR A 22 -12.66 6.40 -17.19
N PRO A 23 -13.54 7.34 -16.81
CA PRO A 23 -13.28 8.77 -17.00
C PRO A 23 -11.95 9.20 -16.39
N LYS A 24 -11.09 9.86 -17.16
CA LYS A 24 -9.71 10.18 -16.75
C LYS A 24 -9.59 10.92 -15.41
N HIS A 25 -10.56 11.77 -15.07
CA HIS A 25 -10.57 12.52 -13.81
C HIS A 25 -10.85 11.65 -12.58
N LEU A 26 -11.32 10.42 -12.77
CA LEU A 26 -11.53 9.41 -11.71
C LEU A 26 -10.31 8.49 -11.55
N ILE A 27 -9.31 8.57 -12.44
CA ILE A 27 -8.13 7.73 -12.38
C ILE A 27 -7.02 8.47 -11.64
N SER A 28 -6.62 7.93 -10.49
CA SER A 28 -5.47 8.43 -9.73
C SER A 28 -4.33 7.42 -9.77
N LYS A 29 -3.18 7.82 -10.34
CA LYS A 29 -1.94 7.04 -10.24
C LYS A 29 -1.22 7.47 -8.96
N ILE A 30 -1.31 6.65 -7.91
CA ILE A 30 -0.59 6.88 -6.66
C ILE A 30 0.71 6.05 -6.70
N PHE A 31 1.85 6.73 -6.72
CA PHE A 31 3.15 6.11 -6.51
C PHE A 31 3.54 6.35 -5.06
N LEU A 32 3.20 5.39 -4.20
CA LEU A 32 3.62 5.41 -2.81
C LEU A 32 4.76 4.42 -2.66
N GLU A 33 5.90 4.88 -2.18
CA GLU A 33 7.00 3.99 -1.85
C GLU A 33 6.67 3.23 -0.57
N GLU A 34 6.87 1.91 -0.60
CA GLU A 34 6.93 1.11 0.61
C GLU A 34 8.22 1.43 1.34
N LYS A 35 8.13 1.55 2.67
CA LYS A 35 9.30 1.82 3.49
C LYS A 35 9.19 1.08 4.80
N VAL A 36 10.25 0.37 5.14
CA VAL A 36 10.40 -0.30 6.43
C VAL A 36 11.76 0.09 6.99
N PHE A 37 11.79 0.68 8.18
CA PHE A 37 13.06 1.03 8.84
C PHE A 37 13.74 -0.22 9.44
N GLN A 38 15.05 -0.18 9.64
CA GLN A 38 15.78 -1.27 10.31
C GLN A 38 15.67 -1.21 11.84
N THR A 39 15.52 -0.01 12.41
CA THR A 39 15.40 0.20 13.86
C THR A 39 14.18 1.06 14.15
N TRP A 40 13.35 0.58 15.08
CA TRP A 40 12.01 1.14 15.34
C TRP A 40 11.89 1.78 16.73
N TYR A 41 12.96 1.78 17.52
CA TYR A 41 12.93 2.22 18.91
C TYR A 41 14.13 3.09 19.26
N HIS A 42 13.95 3.91 20.28
CA HIS A 42 15.01 4.67 20.93
C HIS A 42 14.64 4.95 22.39
N GLY A 43 15.50 4.55 23.33
CA GLY A 43 15.24 4.71 24.76
C GLY A 43 13.96 4.00 25.19
N ARG A 44 12.95 4.76 25.65
CA ARG A 44 11.63 4.25 26.05
C ARG A 44 10.51 4.53 25.03
N SER A 45 10.88 4.84 23.79
CA SER A 45 9.95 5.15 22.71
C SER A 45 10.11 4.14 21.57
N VAL A 46 9.00 3.77 20.97
CA VAL A 46 8.92 2.85 19.82
C VAL A 46 7.94 3.40 18.78
N LEU A 47 8.26 3.20 17.50
CA LEU A 47 7.41 3.49 16.36
C LEU A 47 6.65 2.23 15.97
N ILE A 48 5.37 2.38 15.65
CA ILE A 48 4.49 1.32 15.15
C ILE A 48 3.63 1.87 14.01
N GLY A 49 3.03 0.99 13.20
CA GLY A 49 2.21 1.35 12.05
C GLY A 49 2.97 2.21 11.02
N ASP A 50 2.25 3.11 10.35
CA ASP A 50 2.79 3.96 9.27
C ASP A 50 4.03 4.80 9.66
N ALA A 51 4.21 5.11 10.95
CA ALA A 51 5.40 5.81 11.43
C ALA A 51 6.68 4.97 11.28
N CYS A 52 6.51 3.66 11.11
CA CYS A 52 7.55 2.66 11.20
C CYS A 52 7.67 1.81 9.92
N HIS A 53 6.53 1.35 9.41
CA HIS A 53 6.42 0.63 8.16
C HIS A 53 5.23 1.17 7.37
N LYS A 54 5.53 1.74 6.21
CA LYS A 54 4.55 2.28 5.29
C LYS A 54 4.35 1.26 4.17
N LEU A 55 3.15 0.72 4.05
CA LEU A 55 2.79 -0.29 3.05
C LEU A 55 1.98 0.33 1.91
N LEU A 56 1.98 -0.34 0.75
CA LEU A 56 1.15 0.09 -0.37
C LEU A 56 -0.34 0.02 0.00
N PRO A 57 -1.12 1.11 -0.20
CA PRO A 57 -2.55 1.11 0.10
C PRO A 57 -3.33 0.02 -0.66
N GLY A 58 -2.90 -0.29 -1.90
CA GLY A 58 -3.52 -1.33 -2.72
C GLY A 58 -3.42 -2.74 -2.14
N GLY A 59 -2.48 -2.98 -1.23
CA GLY A 59 -2.38 -4.24 -0.50
C GLY A 59 -3.39 -4.37 0.65
N GLY A 60 -3.94 -3.26 1.16
CA GLY A 60 -4.93 -3.28 2.25
C GLY A 60 -4.40 -3.72 3.63
N GLU A 61 -3.11 -4.05 3.75
CA GLU A 61 -2.54 -4.66 4.95
C GLU A 61 -2.04 -3.66 6.01
N GLY A 62 -1.96 -2.35 5.69
CA GLY A 62 -1.36 -1.34 6.59
C GLY A 62 -2.01 -1.30 7.97
N ALA A 63 -3.34 -1.29 8.04
CA ALA A 63 -4.06 -1.25 9.30
C ALA A 63 -3.89 -2.53 10.14
N VAL A 64 -3.95 -3.69 9.48
CA VAL A 64 -3.79 -5.00 10.16
C VAL A 64 -2.37 -5.13 10.73
N MET A 65 -1.36 -4.66 10.00
CA MET A 65 0.03 -4.67 10.47
C MET A 65 0.22 -3.74 11.67
N ALA A 66 -0.33 -2.52 11.63
CA ALA A 66 -0.30 -1.61 12.78
C ALA A 66 -0.97 -2.20 14.04
N MET A 67 -2.08 -2.94 13.88
CA MET A 67 -2.73 -3.64 14.99
C MET A 67 -1.86 -4.77 15.55
N LYS A 68 -1.20 -5.55 14.68
CA LYS A 68 -0.27 -6.61 15.09
C LYS A 68 0.91 -6.04 15.88
N ASP A 69 1.45 -4.88 15.48
CA ASP A 69 2.51 -4.22 16.25
C ASP A 69 2.04 -3.91 17.68
N ALA A 70 0.84 -3.36 17.83
CA ALA A 70 0.30 -3.00 19.14
C ALA A 70 0.09 -4.22 20.03
N VAL A 71 -0.43 -5.32 19.47
CA VAL A 71 -0.60 -6.58 20.22
C VAL A 71 0.75 -7.15 20.65
N VAL A 72 1.73 -7.18 19.76
CA VAL A 72 3.08 -7.71 20.08
C VAL A 72 3.80 -6.82 21.09
N LEU A 73 3.63 -5.51 21.01
CA LEU A 73 4.26 -4.56 21.93
C LEU A 73 3.67 -4.64 23.35
N ALA A 74 2.38 -4.96 23.47
CA ALA A 74 1.67 -4.98 24.75
C ALA A 74 1.71 -6.34 25.49
N ASN A 75 2.15 -7.41 24.82
CA ASN A 75 2.17 -8.78 25.34
C ASN A 75 3.45 -9.08 26.15
#